data_AF-C3N5Z4-F1
#
_entry.id   AF-C3N5Z4-F1
#
_cell.length_a   1.000
_cell.length_b   1.000
_cell.length_c   1.000
_cell.angle_alpha   90.00
_cell.angle_beta   90.00
_cell.angle_gamma   90.00
#
_symmetry.space_group_name_H-M   'P 1'
#
loop_
_entity.id
_entity.type
_entity.pdbx_description
1 polymer ?
#
loop_
_entity_poly.entity_id
_entity_poly.type
_entity_poly.pdbx_seq_one_letter_code
_entity_poly.pdbx_strand_id
1 'polypeptide(L)'
;MISTQIPSKSYVKRTSVFYTLGEGIVVSADIQSKSRTNLTHYTRIVLDPLSLKVVKSSCDCEGYTFRHHCWHVEALKQLVASDEKVREEVMKAKEEMLQVEADIASWG
;
A
#
# COMPACT_ATOMS: atom_id res chain seq x y z
N MET A 1 4.44 15.17 1.50
CA MET A 1 4.39 13.70 1.32
C MET A 1 5.32 13.10 2.35
N ILE A 2 4.77 12.44 3.37
CA ILE A 2 5.53 11.73 4.41
C ILE A 2 5.45 10.24 4.05
N SER A 3 6.60 9.59 3.91
CA SER A 3 6.69 8.17 3.55
C SER A 3 7.50 7.44 4.62
N THR A 4 6.84 6.63 5.44
CA THR A 4 7.52 5.76 6.41
C THR A 4 8.01 4.49 5.73
N GLN A 5 9.29 4.14 5.84
CA GLN A 5 9.83 2.87 5.35
C GLN A 5 9.82 1.81 6.46
N ILE A 6 9.23 0.65 6.18
CA ILE A 6 9.14 -0.48 7.14
C ILE A 6 10.03 -1.63 6.63
N PRO A 7 10.99 -2.13 7.45
CA PRO A 7 11.76 -3.34 7.15
C PRO A 7 10.83 -4.56 7.12
N SER A 8 11.02 -5.47 6.16
CA SER A 8 10.03 -6.52 5.86
C SER A 8 10.61 -7.93 5.69
N LYS A 9 9.74 -8.96 5.67
CA LYS A 9 10.08 -10.40 5.50
C LYS A 9 11.01 -10.64 4.30
N SER A 10 11.78 -11.74 4.26
CA SER A 10 12.86 -11.95 3.27
C SER A 10 12.53 -11.63 1.80
N TYR A 11 11.28 -11.85 1.36
CA TYR A 11 10.81 -11.58 0.00
C TYR A 11 10.20 -10.19 -0.22
N VAL A 12 9.83 -9.45 0.83
CA VAL A 12 9.42 -8.05 0.73
C VAL A 12 10.65 -7.22 1.10
N LYS A 13 11.14 -6.36 0.19
CA LYS A 13 12.40 -5.63 0.40
C LYS A 13 12.21 -4.29 1.08
N ARG A 14 11.11 -3.61 0.76
CA ARG A 14 10.75 -2.30 1.30
C ARG A 14 9.24 -2.20 1.31
N THR A 15 8.68 -1.64 2.38
CA THR A 15 7.26 -1.28 2.46
C THR A 15 7.16 0.21 2.79
N SER A 16 6.21 0.90 2.18
CA SER A 16 5.92 2.30 2.44
C SER A 16 4.42 2.54 2.49
N VAL A 17 4.00 3.32 3.49
CA VAL A 17 2.61 3.71 3.72
C VAL A 17 2.54 5.23 3.69
N PHE A 18 1.58 5.78 2.96
CA PHE A 18 1.29 7.21 2.88
C PHE A 18 -0.14 7.42 2.37
N TYR A 19 -0.63 8.65 2.29
CA TYR A 19 -1.95 8.95 1.74
C TYR A 19 -1.87 10.01 0.63
N THR A 20 -2.92 10.10 -0.16
CA THR A 20 -3.13 11.16 -1.14
C THR A 20 -4.57 11.63 -1.03
N LEU A 21 -4.76 12.93 -0.81
CA LEU A 21 -6.09 13.55 -0.71
C LEU A 21 -6.90 13.24 -1.98
N GLY A 22 -8.12 12.76 -1.81
CA GLY A 22 -9.01 12.37 -2.92
C GLY A 22 -8.74 11.00 -3.55
N GLU A 23 -7.66 10.28 -3.18
CA GLU A 23 -7.42 8.90 -3.65
C GLU A 23 -7.49 7.87 -2.52
N GLY A 24 -6.96 8.19 -1.33
CA GLY A 24 -6.98 7.32 -0.16
C GLY A 24 -5.59 6.96 0.36
N ILE A 25 -5.51 5.88 1.12
CA ILE A 25 -4.27 5.43 1.77
C ILE A 25 -3.55 4.48 0.83
N VAL A 26 -2.33 4.83 0.49
CA VAL A 26 -1.47 4.08 -0.41
C VAL A 26 -0.50 3.22 0.40
N VAL A 27 -0.55 1.92 0.17
CA VAL A 27 0.48 0.98 0.64
C VAL A 27 1.25 0.48 -0.57
N SER A 28 2.56 0.64 -0.56
CA SER A 28 3.44 0.15 -1.61
C SER A 28 4.57 -0.69 -1.05
N ALA A 29 5.00 -1.68 -1.82
CA ALA A 29 6.14 -2.51 -1.47
C ALA A 29 6.90 -3.03 -2.69
N ASP A 30 8.20 -3.21 -2.51
CA ASP A 30 9.04 -3.94 -3.45
C ASP A 30 9.00 -5.43 -3.09
N ILE A 31 8.35 -6.24 -3.91
CA ILE A 31 8.15 -7.67 -3.64
C ILE A 31 8.96 -8.50 -4.63
N GLN A 32 9.81 -9.37 -4.11
CA GLN A 32 10.65 -10.27 -4.89
C GLN A 32 9.80 -11.28 -5.67
N SER A 33 10.15 -11.51 -6.93
CA SER A 33 9.53 -12.52 -7.77
C SER A 33 9.78 -13.93 -7.23
N LYS A 34 8.73 -14.76 -7.26
CA LYS A 34 8.83 -16.18 -6.91
C LYS A 34 9.71 -16.99 -7.87
N SER A 35 9.72 -16.61 -9.14
CA SER A 35 10.43 -17.34 -10.20
C SER A 35 11.85 -16.82 -10.46
N ARG A 36 12.15 -15.58 -10.03
CA ARG A 36 13.44 -14.93 -10.26
C ARG A 36 13.89 -14.18 -9.02
N THR A 37 14.87 -14.71 -8.31
CA THR A 37 15.37 -14.13 -7.04
C THR A 37 16.01 -12.74 -7.21
N ASN A 38 16.55 -12.42 -8.39
CA ASN A 38 17.15 -11.10 -8.65
C ASN A 38 16.16 -10.07 -9.22
N LEU A 39 14.86 -10.38 -9.22
CA LEU A 39 13.82 -9.50 -9.73
C LEU A 39 12.86 -9.12 -8.60
N THR A 40 12.63 -7.82 -8.43
CA THR A 40 11.62 -7.27 -7.53
C THR A 40 10.61 -6.49 -8.34
N HIS A 41 9.36 -6.53 -7.89
CA HIS A 41 8.23 -5.88 -8.51
C HIS A 41 7.67 -4.81 -7.59
N TYR A 42 7.61 -3.56 -8.09
CA TYR A 42 6.94 -2.50 -7.37
C TYR A 42 5.44 -2.78 -7.39
N THR A 43 4.88 -2.94 -6.20
CA THR A 43 3.48 -3.30 -6.01
C THR A 43 2.81 -2.29 -5.11
N ARG A 44 1.62 -1.83 -5.48
CA ARG A 44 0.85 -0.84 -4.73
C ARG A 44 -0.59 -1.30 -4.58
N ILE A 45 -1.18 -1.01 -3.42
CA ILE A 45 -2.62 -1.04 -3.20
C ILE A 45 -3.07 0.30 -2.62
N VAL A 46 -4.30 0.68 -2.95
CA VAL A 46 -4.96 1.87 -2.39
C VAL A 46 -6.13 1.38 -1.55
N LEU A 47 -6.18 1.83 -0.30
CA LEU A 47 -7.24 1.55 0.66
C LEU A 47 -8.16 2.77 0.73
N ASP A 48 -9.45 2.50 0.67
CA ASP A 48 -10.46 3.50 1.03
C ASP A 48 -10.30 3.87 2.52
N PRO A 49 -10.18 5.15 2.88
CA PRO A 49 -9.91 5.56 4.26
C PRO A 49 -11.03 5.19 5.24
N LEU A 50 -12.27 5.10 4.77
CA LEU A 50 -13.43 4.84 5.61
C LEU A 50 -13.56 3.34 5.90
N SER A 51 -13.59 2.52 4.86
CA SER A 51 -13.81 1.07 4.92
C SER A 51 -12.55 0.23 5.01
N LEU A 52 -11.37 0.82 4.75
CA LEU A 52 -10.06 0.14 4.62
C LEU A 52 -10.02 -0.98 3.58
N LYS A 53 -11.00 -1.02 2.67
CA LYS A 53 -11.03 -1.98 1.57
C LYS A 53 -10.10 -1.52 0.45
N VAL A 54 -9.48 -2.49 -0.22
CA VAL A 54 -8.66 -2.23 -1.41
C VAL A 54 -9.57 -1.77 -2.55
N VAL A 55 -9.38 -0.54 -3.02
CA VAL A 55 -10.14 0.05 -4.14
C VAL A 55 -9.33 0.08 -5.44
N LYS A 56 -8.01 0.12 -5.34
CA LYS A 56 -7.10 0.02 -6.50
C LYS A 56 -5.90 -0.84 -6.14
N SER A 57 -5.32 -1.46 -7.15
CA SER A 57 -4.05 -2.15 -7.04
C SER A 57 -3.22 -1.88 -8.29
N SER A 58 -1.91 -2.05 -8.20
CA SER A 58 -1.02 -2.09 -9.35
C SER A 58 0.22 -2.92 -9.03
N CYS A 59 0.79 -3.53 -10.06
CA CYS A 59 2.08 -4.21 -9.99
C CYS A 59 2.73 -4.15 -11.36
N ASP A 60 4.04 -3.94 -11.41
CA ASP A 60 4.81 -3.84 -12.66
C ASP A 60 5.13 -5.23 -13.29
N CYS A 61 4.68 -6.33 -12.69
CA CYS A 61 4.90 -7.66 -13.24
C CYS A 61 4.01 -7.94 -14.46
N GLU A 62 4.49 -8.81 -15.35
CA GLU A 62 3.76 -9.25 -16.55
C GLU A 62 2.37 -9.81 -16.21
N GLY A 63 2.27 -10.64 -15.14
CA GLY A 63 1.00 -11.23 -14.73
C GLY A 63 -0.08 -10.18 -14.42
N TYR A 64 0.31 -9.07 -13.79
CA TYR A 64 -0.59 -7.95 -13.54
C TYR A 64 -0.89 -7.17 -14.81
N THR A 65 0.11 -6.92 -15.64
CA THR A 65 -0.06 -6.18 -16.91
C THR A 65 -1.06 -6.88 -17.85
N PHE A 66 -0.99 -8.21 -17.96
CA PHE A 66 -1.83 -8.96 -18.89
C PHE A 66 -3.17 -9.43 -18.32
N ARG A 67 -3.29 -9.58 -16.99
CA ARG A 67 -4.49 -10.18 -16.36
C ARG A 67 -5.05 -9.39 -15.18
N HIS A 68 -4.40 -8.28 -14.80
CA HIS A 68 -4.72 -7.49 -13.60
C HIS A 68 -4.77 -8.31 -12.30
N HIS A 69 -4.10 -9.46 -12.30
CA HIS A 69 -4.04 -10.38 -11.16
C HIS A 69 -2.65 -10.98 -11.06
N CYS A 70 -1.99 -10.79 -9.93
CA CYS A 70 -0.69 -11.37 -9.66
C CYS A 70 -0.53 -11.72 -8.18
N TRP A 71 0.40 -12.63 -7.90
CA TRP A 71 0.69 -13.03 -6.52
C TRP A 71 1.23 -11.87 -5.67
N HIS A 72 1.95 -10.90 -6.25
CA HIS A 72 2.52 -9.77 -5.49
C HIS A 72 1.44 -8.91 -4.86
N VAL A 73 0.34 -8.62 -5.59
CA VAL A 73 -0.80 -7.86 -5.03
C VAL A 73 -1.43 -8.61 -3.86
N GLU A 74 -1.64 -9.93 -4.01
CA GLU A 74 -2.18 -10.75 -2.92
C GLU A 74 -1.23 -10.82 -1.72
N ALA A 75 0.08 -10.91 -1.96
CA ALA A 75 1.08 -10.86 -0.91
C ALA A 75 1.05 -9.51 -0.16
N LEU A 76 0.86 -8.39 -0.86
CA LEU A 76 0.75 -7.07 -0.24
C LEU A 76 -0.54 -6.92 0.58
N LYS A 77 -1.67 -7.43 0.08
CA LYS A 77 -2.93 -7.49 0.84
C LYS A 77 -2.77 -8.28 2.15
N GLN A 78 -2.12 -9.44 2.07
CA GLN A 78 -1.83 -10.25 3.25
C GLN A 78 -0.88 -9.54 4.21
N LEU A 79 0.12 -8.82 3.71
CA LEU A 79 1.03 -8.04 4.54
C LEU A 79 0.27 -6.97 5.33
N VAL A 80 -0.59 -6.18 4.67
CA VAL A 80 -1.43 -5.18 5.36
C VAL A 80 -2.35 -5.80 6.41
N ALA A 81 -2.85 -7.01 6.15
CA ALA A 81 -3.76 -7.69 7.08
C ALA A 81 -3.06 -8.36 8.28
N SER A 82 -1.78 -8.74 8.14
CA SER A 82 -1.07 -9.61 9.11
C SER A 82 0.14 -8.97 9.78
N ASP A 83 0.68 -7.88 9.24
CA ASP A 83 1.81 -7.17 9.83
C ASP A 83 1.32 -5.97 10.65
N GLU A 84 1.45 -6.08 11.97
CA GLU A 84 0.93 -5.07 12.89
C GLU A 84 1.54 -3.69 12.64
N LYS A 85 2.83 -3.61 12.31
CA LYS A 85 3.49 -2.32 12.04
C LYS A 85 2.94 -1.65 10.80
N VAL A 86 2.68 -2.44 9.75
CA VAL A 86 2.06 -1.92 8.53
C VAL A 86 0.65 -1.43 8.84
N ARG A 87 -0.10 -2.16 9.66
CA ARG A 87 -1.45 -1.78 10.08
C ARG A 87 -1.46 -0.49 10.90
N GLU A 88 -0.55 -0.35 11.86
CA GLU A 88 -0.38 0.87 12.66
C GLU A 88 -0.10 2.08 11.76
N GLU A 89 0.84 1.97 10.81
CA GLU A 89 1.16 3.05 9.87
C GLU A 89 -0.02 3.38 8.93
N VAL A 90 -0.82 2.38 8.53
CA VAL A 90 -2.06 2.60 7.76
C VAL A 90 -3.08 3.39 8.59
N MET A 91 -3.27 3.05 9.86
CA MET A 91 -4.19 3.75 10.74
C MET A 91 -3.74 5.19 11.03
N LYS A 92 -2.43 5.40 11.22
CA LYS A 92 -1.86 6.73 11.35
C LYS A 92 -2.09 7.57 10.08
N ALA A 93 -1.79 7.01 8.91
CA ALA A 93 -2.03 7.68 7.64
C ALA A 93 -3.52 8.00 7.42
N LYS A 94 -4.44 7.12 7.89
CA LYS A 94 -5.87 7.38 7.88
C LYS A 94 -6.24 8.60 8.73
N GLU A 95 -5.81 8.63 9.99
CA GLU A 95 -6.12 9.71 10.92
C GLU A 95 -5.58 11.04 10.44
N GLU A 96 -4.32 11.07 10.01
CA GLU A 96 -3.69 12.27 9.43
C GLU A 96 -4.47 12.77 8.20
N MET A 97 -4.88 11.87 7.30
CA MET A 97 -5.62 12.25 6.11
C MET A 97 -6.99 12.84 6.45
N LEU A 98 -7.76 12.19 7.33
CA LEU A 98 -9.08 12.65 7.73
C LEU A 98 -9.03 13.98 8.47
N GLN A 99 -7.99 14.19 9.29
CA GLN A 99 -7.76 15.48 9.94
C GLN A 99 -7.54 16.59 8.91
N VAL A 100 -6.68 16.34 7.92
CA VAL A 100 -6.42 17.31 6.85
C VAL A 100 -7.68 17.59 6.02
N GLU A 101 -8.47 16.56 5.69
CA GLU A 101 -9.74 16.74 4.97
C GLU A 101 -10.77 17.53 5.78
N ALA A 102 -10.87 17.30 7.10
CA ALA A 102 -11.73 18.07 7.99
C ALA A 102 -11.28 19.53 8.12
N ASP A 103 -9.97 19.77 8.24
CA ASP A 103 -9.41 21.11 8.30
C ASP A 103 -9.70 21.88 7.00
N ILE A 104 -9.56 21.25 5.83
CA ILE A 104 -9.91 21.83 4.53
C ILE A 104 -11.42 22.16 4.46
N ALA A 105 -12.28 21.23 4.91
CA ALA A 105 -13.72 21.45 4.91
C ALA A 105 -14.14 22.60 5.84
N SER A 106 -13.38 22.85 6.91
CA SER A 106 -13.64 23.95 7.87
C SER A 106 -13.30 25.34 7.34
N TRP A 107 -12.59 25.45 6.21
CA TRP A 107 -12.27 26.73 5.56
C TRP A 107 -13.43 27.28 4.71
N GLY A 108 -14.55 26.53 4.62
CA GLY A 108 -15.79 26.90 3.94
C GLY A 108 -16.69 27.81 4.76
#